data_AF-A0A7M7JGD4-F1
#
_entry.id   AF-A0A7M7JGD4-F1
#
_cell.length_a   1.000
_cell.length_b   1.000
_cell.length_c   1.000
_cell.angle_alpha   90.00
_cell.angle_beta   90.00
_cell.angle_gamma   90.00
#
_symmetry.space_group_name_H-M   'P 1'
#
loop_
_entity.id
_entity.type
_entity.pdbx_description
1 polymer ?
#
loop_
_entity_poly.entity_id
_entity_poly.type
_entity_poly.pdbx_seq_one_letter_code
_entity_poly.pdbx_strand_id
1 'polypeptide(L)'
;MSGFFVRICPLRPLLLSFQNSSRTLCSVQPAPPSTPTNIDEAYLSSSKIDIENIFLSKRVQQLLCDLTCKDVNQVFASRMKEYSPPQYKLLTDKQFEEEMEKAMRKVDELTQMPPVLRKRKPCQRILRRDPELQGLHTTNFVFTDVSFGYHEHDRPIVVREPDGTLRTASWEERERMLQTYLATPGREIELPKMFTEPHLTSVLDDGKYVFVLDRACLQFEPNSEQYLGVTQRVYAHLMETGKFDELRSTRHFGPMCFYYAVTHQCDPLILSLLKSGRLTSNGTLKIRPPLS
;
A
#
# COMPACT_ATOMS: atom_id res chain seq x y z
N MET A 1 53.69 -60.68 20.97
CA MET A 1 52.47 -61.49 20.74
C MET A 1 52.05 -61.25 19.30
N SER A 2 52.36 -62.24 18.46
CA SER A 2 52.19 -62.23 17.01
C SER A 2 50.95 -63.04 16.63
N GLY A 3 50.26 -62.55 15.61
CA GLY A 3 49.38 -63.35 14.77
C GLY A 3 47.94 -62.88 14.83
N PHE A 4 47.42 -62.40 13.71
CA PHE A 4 46.34 -63.14 13.02
C PHE A 4 46.31 -62.72 11.55
N PHE A 5 46.35 -63.75 10.71
CA PHE A 5 46.24 -63.76 9.26
C PHE A 5 44.80 -64.20 8.95
N VAL A 6 43.99 -63.47 8.17
CA VAL A 6 42.88 -64.10 7.39
C VAL A 6 42.63 -63.38 6.06
N ARG A 7 42.91 -64.17 5.02
CA ARG A 7 42.44 -64.25 3.63
C ARG A 7 41.41 -63.25 3.09
N ILE A 8 41.79 -62.70 1.93
CA ILE A 8 40.95 -62.13 0.88
C ILE A 8 40.42 -63.28 -0.01
N CYS A 9 39.12 -63.29 -0.34
CA CYS A 9 38.59 -63.67 -1.66
C CYS A 9 37.09 -63.27 -1.81
N PRO A 10 36.60 -63.03 -3.04
CA PRO A 10 35.51 -62.09 -3.34
C PRO A 10 34.16 -62.76 -3.58
N LEU A 11 33.05 -62.07 -3.27
CA LEU A 11 31.70 -62.51 -3.63
C LEU A 11 30.93 -61.41 -4.39
N ARG A 12 30.74 -61.71 -5.68
CA ARG A 12 29.65 -61.41 -6.64
C ARG A 12 28.80 -60.13 -6.47
N PRO A 13 28.60 -59.35 -7.56
CA PRO A 13 27.71 -58.18 -7.54
C PRO A 13 26.24 -58.61 -7.55
N LEU A 14 25.47 -58.13 -6.59
CA LEU A 14 24.01 -58.12 -6.67
C LEU A 14 23.58 -56.89 -7.49
N LEU A 15 23.16 -57.14 -8.74
CA LEU A 15 22.43 -56.18 -9.55
C LEU A 15 21.07 -55.91 -8.88
N LEU A 16 20.99 -54.84 -8.09
CA LEU A 16 19.74 -54.21 -7.71
C LEU A 16 19.36 -53.24 -8.83
N SER A 17 18.33 -53.62 -9.58
CA SER A 17 17.65 -52.78 -10.54
C SER A 17 17.10 -51.53 -9.85
N PHE A 18 17.74 -50.38 -10.09
CA PHE A 18 17.16 -49.07 -9.83
C PHE A 18 15.98 -48.88 -10.78
N GLN A 19 14.76 -49.17 -10.31
CA GLN A 19 13.57 -48.61 -10.93
C GLN A 19 13.57 -47.11 -10.64
N ASN A 20 13.79 -46.32 -11.69
CA ASN A 20 13.59 -44.87 -11.70
C ASN A 20 12.14 -44.54 -11.32
N SER A 21 11.89 -44.35 -10.03
CA SER A 21 10.75 -43.56 -9.59
C SER A 21 11.07 -42.11 -9.96
N SER A 22 10.52 -41.67 -11.09
CA SER A 22 10.53 -40.28 -11.51
C SER A 22 9.73 -39.47 -10.48
N ARG A 23 10.36 -39.12 -9.37
CA ARG A 23 9.90 -38.00 -8.53
C ARG A 23 10.11 -36.77 -9.36
N THR A 24 9.04 -36.30 -10.00
CA THR A 24 8.92 -34.92 -10.45
C THR A 24 9.14 -34.03 -9.24
N LEU A 25 10.39 -33.60 -9.03
CA LEU A 25 10.67 -32.39 -8.28
C LEU A 25 10.03 -31.27 -9.08
N CYS A 26 8.79 -30.95 -8.72
CA CYS A 26 8.15 -29.71 -9.14
C CYS A 26 8.94 -28.59 -8.44
N SER A 27 10.06 -28.20 -9.06
CA SER A 27 10.70 -26.92 -8.78
C SER A 27 9.74 -25.86 -9.29
N VAL A 28 8.77 -25.48 -8.47
CA VAL A 28 8.06 -24.22 -8.63
C VAL A 28 9.12 -23.15 -8.44
N GLN A 29 9.70 -22.68 -9.55
CA GLN A 29 10.50 -21.46 -9.50
C GLN A 29 9.55 -20.37 -8.99
N PRO A 30 9.87 -19.69 -7.86
CA PRO A 30 9.04 -18.57 -7.42
C PRO A 30 9.00 -17.57 -8.56
N ALA A 31 7.79 -17.15 -8.95
CA ALA A 31 7.60 -16.12 -9.94
C ALA A 31 8.48 -14.91 -9.55
N PRO A 32 9.06 -14.19 -10.55
CA PRO A 32 9.81 -12.99 -10.25
C PRO A 32 8.93 -12.05 -9.41
N PRO A 33 9.51 -11.36 -8.40
CA PRO A 33 8.75 -10.49 -7.52
C PRO A 33 8.03 -9.45 -8.38
N SER A 34 6.71 -9.60 -8.49
CA SER A 34 5.85 -8.70 -9.23
C SER A 34 5.17 -7.77 -8.23
N THR A 35 5.17 -6.49 -8.55
CA THR A 35 4.32 -5.52 -7.85
C THR A 35 2.90 -5.62 -8.40
N PRO A 36 1.87 -5.55 -7.54
CA PRO A 36 0.51 -5.42 -8.03
C PRO A 36 0.41 -4.11 -8.79
N THR A 37 0.35 -4.22 -10.11
CA THR A 37 0.21 -3.10 -11.06
C THR A 37 -1.07 -3.26 -11.87
N ASN A 38 -1.74 -4.40 -11.73
CA ASN A 38 -3.03 -4.62 -12.35
C ASN A 38 -4.08 -3.83 -11.57
N ILE A 39 -4.57 -2.76 -12.18
CA ILE A 39 -5.59 -1.88 -11.62
C ILE A 39 -6.92 -2.35 -12.19
N ASP A 40 -7.93 -2.47 -11.34
CA ASP A 40 -9.25 -2.96 -11.71
C ASP A 40 -9.82 -2.20 -12.93
N GLU A 41 -10.15 -2.94 -13.98
CA GLU A 41 -10.70 -2.38 -15.23
C GLU A 41 -12.00 -1.62 -14.99
N ALA A 42 -12.81 -2.05 -14.01
CA ALA A 42 -14.01 -1.34 -13.58
C ALA A 42 -13.66 0.08 -13.08
N TYR A 43 -12.58 0.21 -12.31
CA TYR A 43 -12.10 1.51 -11.83
C TYR A 43 -11.63 2.40 -12.99
N LEU A 44 -10.91 1.84 -13.98
CA LEU A 44 -10.47 2.59 -15.17
C LEU A 44 -11.62 3.01 -16.09
N SER A 45 -12.56 2.09 -16.36
CA SER A 45 -13.66 2.28 -17.32
C SER A 45 -14.69 3.31 -16.86
N SER A 46 -14.77 3.58 -15.55
CA SER A 46 -15.60 4.63 -14.92
C SER A 46 -15.25 6.08 -15.33
N SER A 47 -14.42 6.26 -16.37
CA SER A 47 -13.88 7.53 -16.91
C SER A 47 -14.84 8.72 -16.93
N LYS A 48 -16.14 8.51 -17.12
CA LYS A 48 -17.17 9.57 -17.15
C LYS A 48 -17.47 10.19 -15.78
N ILE A 49 -17.18 9.48 -14.69
CA ILE A 49 -17.45 9.93 -13.32
C ILE A 49 -16.26 10.71 -12.80
N ASP A 50 -16.47 11.89 -12.23
CA ASP A 50 -15.40 12.64 -11.57
C ASP A 50 -15.22 12.15 -10.12
N ILE A 51 -14.42 11.11 -9.97
CA ILE A 51 -14.20 10.40 -8.70
C ILE A 51 -13.66 11.35 -7.63
N GLU A 52 -12.75 12.24 -8.01
CA GLU A 52 -12.02 13.13 -7.09
C GLU A 52 -12.99 14.15 -6.48
N ASN A 53 -13.79 14.80 -7.32
CA ASN A 53 -14.78 15.77 -6.87
C ASN A 53 -15.91 15.13 -6.05
N ILE A 54 -16.33 13.93 -6.40
CA ILE A 54 -17.36 13.20 -5.63
C ILE A 54 -16.81 12.82 -4.26
N PHE A 55 -15.58 12.31 -4.19
CA PHE A 55 -14.95 11.94 -2.93
C PHE A 55 -14.81 13.16 -2.02
N LEU A 56 -14.39 14.32 -2.55
CA LEU A 56 -14.24 15.56 -1.78
C LEU A 56 -15.57 16.22 -1.37
N SER A 57 -16.70 15.79 -1.95
CA SER A 57 -17.99 16.40 -1.64
C SER A 57 -18.37 16.21 -0.17
N LYS A 58 -18.87 17.28 0.46
CA LYS A 58 -19.21 17.30 1.89
C LYS A 58 -20.18 16.18 2.29
N ARG A 59 -21.17 15.90 1.44
CA ARG A 59 -22.16 14.83 1.66
C ARG A 59 -21.49 13.45 1.69
N VAL A 60 -20.60 13.16 0.74
CA VAL A 60 -19.90 11.87 0.69
C VAL A 60 -18.97 11.73 1.89
N GLN A 61 -18.20 12.77 2.22
CA GLN A 61 -17.33 12.76 3.39
C GLN A 61 -18.10 12.51 4.69
N GLN A 62 -19.26 13.14 4.88
CA GLN A 62 -20.13 12.88 6.04
C GLN A 62 -20.58 11.42 6.10
N LEU A 63 -21.09 10.88 4.99
CA LEU A 63 -21.51 9.48 4.92
C LEU A 63 -20.35 8.51 5.18
N LEU A 64 -19.16 8.76 4.65
CA LEU A 64 -17.98 7.94 4.87
C LEU A 64 -17.49 8.03 6.32
N CYS A 65 -17.55 9.21 6.95
CA CYS A 65 -17.26 9.36 8.37
C CYS A 65 -18.25 8.58 9.24
N ASP A 66 -19.54 8.69 8.97
CA ASP A 66 -20.59 7.95 9.68
C ASP A 66 -20.40 6.44 9.49
N LEU A 67 -20.12 6.01 8.26
CA LEU A 67 -19.81 4.62 7.93
C LEU A 67 -18.57 4.12 8.62
N THR A 68 -17.57 4.96 8.92
CA THR A 68 -16.34 4.53 9.59
C THR A 68 -16.57 4.20 11.06
N CYS A 69 -17.57 4.83 11.71
CA CYS A 69 -17.87 4.70 13.14
C CYS A 69 -16.61 4.73 14.01
N LYS A 70 -16.02 5.92 14.17
CA LYS A 70 -14.74 6.10 14.88
C LYS A 70 -14.86 5.68 16.35
N ASP A 71 -14.12 4.64 16.74
CA ASP A 71 -13.91 4.28 18.15
C ASP A 71 -12.62 4.90 18.68
N VAL A 72 -12.73 5.73 19.71
CA VAL A 72 -11.61 6.44 20.35
C VAL A 72 -10.55 5.45 20.86
N ASN A 73 -10.97 4.31 21.41
CA ASN A 73 -10.06 3.32 21.98
C ASN A 73 -9.23 2.64 20.89
N GLN A 74 -9.84 2.39 19.73
CA GLN A 74 -9.17 1.75 18.60
C GLN A 74 -8.21 2.74 17.92
N VAL A 75 -8.58 4.01 17.80
CA VAL A 75 -7.71 5.04 17.20
C VAL A 75 -6.46 5.28 18.03
N PHE A 76 -6.61 5.33 19.36
CA PHE A 76 -5.49 5.48 20.30
C PHE A 76 -4.90 4.15 20.78
N ALA A 77 -5.14 3.06 20.05
CA ALA A 77 -4.55 1.76 20.36
C ALA A 77 -3.03 1.88 20.55
N SER A 78 -2.52 1.19 21.57
CA SER A 78 -1.10 1.21 21.92
C SER A 78 -0.26 0.71 20.74
N ARG A 79 0.76 1.48 20.37
CA ARG A 79 1.71 1.16 19.30
C ARG A 79 3.07 0.91 19.91
N MET A 80 3.87 0.05 19.27
CA MET A 80 5.26 -0.12 19.64
C MET A 80 6.00 1.20 19.38
N LYS A 81 6.43 1.85 20.46
CA LYS A 81 7.23 3.07 20.48
C LYS A 81 8.13 3.05 21.70
N GLU A 82 9.13 3.92 21.73
CA GLU A 82 9.93 4.12 22.92
C GLU A 82 9.03 4.50 24.12
N TYR A 83 9.15 3.75 25.20
CA TYR A 83 8.30 3.92 26.38
C TYR A 83 8.78 5.10 27.19
N SER A 84 7.96 6.16 27.25
CA SER A 84 8.09 7.21 28.25
C SER A 84 7.15 6.92 29.42
N PRO A 85 7.53 7.24 30.68
CA PRO A 85 6.63 7.06 31.82
C PRO A 85 5.34 7.88 31.63
N PRO A 86 4.17 7.34 32.01
CA PRO A 86 2.91 8.07 31.90
C PRO A 86 2.90 9.29 32.83
N GLN A 87 2.31 10.39 32.36
CA GLN A 87 2.11 11.60 33.15
C GLN A 87 0.69 11.62 33.71
N TYR A 88 0.57 11.69 35.04
CA TYR A 88 -0.71 11.83 35.71
C TYR A 88 -1.02 13.29 35.98
N LYS A 89 -2.27 13.70 35.75
CA LYS A 89 -2.76 15.05 36.02
C LYS A 89 -4.09 14.95 36.77
N LEU A 90 -4.26 15.78 37.80
CA LEU A 90 -5.54 15.95 38.50
C LEU A 90 -6.32 17.04 37.78
N LEU A 91 -7.51 16.73 37.30
CA LEU A 91 -8.34 17.64 36.51
C LEU A 91 -9.67 17.87 37.24
N THR A 92 -10.17 19.09 37.16
CA THR A 92 -11.59 19.38 37.44
C THR A 92 -12.48 18.89 36.30
N ASP A 93 -13.77 18.70 36.52
CA ASP A 93 -14.72 18.24 35.49
C ASP A 93 -14.66 19.08 34.21
N LYS A 94 -14.59 20.42 34.33
CA LYS A 94 -14.46 21.34 33.20
C LYS A 94 -13.17 21.10 32.41
N GLN A 95 -12.05 20.90 33.10
CA GLN A 95 -10.76 20.62 32.44
C GLN A 95 -10.76 19.24 31.78
N PHE A 96 -11.46 18.27 32.37
CA PHE A 96 -11.61 16.94 31.78
C PHE A 96 -12.41 16.99 30.48
N GLU A 97 -13.52 17.75 30.44
CA GLU A 97 -14.29 17.99 29.22
C GLU A 97 -13.44 18.65 28.12
N GLU A 98 -12.66 19.68 28.47
CA GLU A 98 -11.75 20.33 27.51
C GLU A 98 -10.67 19.38 26.96
N GLU A 99 -10.07 18.53 27.79
CA GLU A 99 -9.10 17.53 27.35
C GLU A 99 -9.77 16.44 26.49
N MET A 100 -11.01 16.06 26.80
CA MET A 100 -11.80 15.13 26.00
C MET A 100 -12.10 15.72 24.61
N GLU A 101 -12.48 16.99 24.52
CA GLU A 101 -12.65 17.68 23.22
C GLU A 101 -11.34 17.71 22.41
N LYS A 102 -10.20 17.99 23.06
CA LYS A 102 -8.88 17.95 22.39
C LYS A 102 -8.57 16.55 21.88
N ALA A 103 -8.88 15.51 22.66
CA ALA A 103 -8.72 14.13 22.24
C ALA A 103 -9.60 13.81 21.02
N MET A 104 -10.86 14.27 21.00
CA MET A 104 -11.77 14.08 19.87
C MET A 104 -11.28 14.79 18.60
N ARG A 105 -10.79 16.03 18.69
CA ARG A 105 -10.19 16.73 17.54
C ARG A 105 -9.00 15.96 16.98
N LYS A 106 -8.16 15.41 17.86
CA LYS A 106 -7.03 14.57 17.46
C LYS A 106 -7.47 13.26 16.82
N VAL A 107 -8.57 12.66 17.27
CA VAL A 107 -9.18 11.51 16.59
C VAL A 107 -9.58 11.88 15.18
N ASP A 108 -10.19 13.05 14.97
CA ASP A 108 -10.57 13.52 13.63
C ASP A 108 -9.36 13.73 12.71
N GLU A 109 -8.28 14.32 13.21
CA GLU A 109 -7.02 14.48 12.49
C GLU A 109 -6.40 13.13 12.11
N LEU A 110 -6.30 12.19 13.05
CA LEU A 110 -5.70 10.87 12.82
C LEU A 110 -6.53 9.99 11.87
N THR A 111 -7.84 10.20 11.84
CA THR A 111 -8.78 9.45 10.98
C THR A 111 -9.06 10.16 9.65
N GLN A 112 -8.34 11.24 9.34
CA GLN A 112 -8.48 11.93 8.05
C GLN A 112 -8.14 10.99 6.89
N MET A 113 -9.15 10.72 6.05
CA MET A 113 -9.03 9.80 4.94
C MET A 113 -8.00 10.28 3.91
N PRO A 114 -7.12 9.41 3.38
CA PRO A 114 -6.28 9.75 2.25
C PRO A 114 -7.15 10.07 1.02
N PRO A 115 -6.71 10.99 0.14
CA PRO A 115 -7.45 11.33 -1.07
C PRO A 115 -7.46 10.14 -2.05
N VAL A 116 -8.60 9.93 -2.69
CA VAL A 116 -8.76 8.92 -3.74
C VAL A 116 -8.62 9.61 -5.10
N LEU A 117 -7.56 9.28 -5.82
CA LEU A 117 -7.23 9.88 -7.12
C LEU A 117 -7.24 8.84 -8.25
N ARG A 118 -7.31 9.33 -9.48
CA ARG A 118 -7.12 8.47 -10.66
C ARG A 118 -5.65 8.21 -10.96
N LYS A 119 -5.40 7.15 -11.74
CA LYS A 119 -4.07 6.88 -12.28
C LYS A 119 -3.59 8.10 -13.08
N ARG A 120 -2.42 8.61 -12.70
CA ARG A 120 -1.78 9.73 -13.40
C ARG A 120 -1.42 9.36 -14.85
N LYS A 121 -1.49 10.34 -15.75
CA LYS A 121 -1.01 10.21 -17.14
C LYS A 121 0.53 10.29 -17.18
N PRO A 122 1.19 9.66 -18.15
CA PRO A 122 2.64 9.79 -18.31
C PRO A 122 3.04 11.25 -18.52
N CYS A 123 4.10 11.69 -17.85
CA CYS A 123 4.60 13.08 -17.89
C CYS A 123 5.82 13.29 -18.82
N GLN A 124 6.20 12.25 -19.57
CA GLN A 124 7.32 12.31 -20.50
C GLN A 124 6.98 13.17 -21.72
N ARG A 125 7.83 14.17 -21.98
CA ARG A 125 7.77 15.03 -23.15
C ARG A 125 9.18 15.30 -23.64
N ILE A 126 9.37 15.19 -24.96
CA ILE A 126 10.63 15.53 -25.60
C ILE A 126 10.75 17.05 -25.68
N LEU A 127 11.84 17.59 -25.17
CA LEU A 127 12.16 19.02 -25.21
C LEU A 127 12.98 19.37 -26.44
N ARG A 128 13.98 18.54 -26.76
CA ARG A 128 14.93 18.78 -27.85
C ARG A 128 15.54 17.47 -28.35
N ARG A 129 15.90 17.41 -29.63
CA ARG A 129 16.66 16.31 -30.23
C ARG A 129 17.92 16.85 -30.86
N ASP A 130 19.07 16.37 -30.40
CA ASP A 130 20.40 16.78 -30.87
C ASP A 130 21.14 15.54 -31.40
N PRO A 131 20.95 15.14 -32.67
CA PRO A 131 21.52 13.90 -33.21
C PRO A 131 23.05 13.89 -33.24
N GLU A 132 23.69 15.07 -33.21
CA GLU A 132 25.14 15.24 -33.14
C GLU A 132 25.76 14.67 -31.86
N LEU A 133 24.96 14.51 -30.80
CA LEU A 133 25.40 13.95 -29.52
C LEU A 133 25.26 12.43 -29.45
N GLN A 134 24.74 11.80 -30.51
CA GLN A 134 24.53 10.35 -30.54
C GLN A 134 25.86 9.60 -30.45
N GLY A 135 25.95 8.63 -29.54
CA GLY A 135 27.15 7.81 -29.35
C GLY A 135 28.28 8.46 -28.55
N LEU A 136 28.11 9.69 -28.06
CA LEU A 136 29.07 10.35 -27.15
C LEU A 136 29.12 9.66 -25.78
N HIS A 137 27.96 9.20 -25.30
CA HIS A 137 27.81 8.57 -24.00
C HIS A 137 26.98 7.30 -24.09
N THR A 138 27.23 6.34 -23.19
CA THR A 138 26.52 5.05 -23.13
C THR A 138 25.36 5.03 -22.14
N THR A 139 25.26 6.04 -21.28
CA THR A 139 24.28 6.08 -20.17
C THR A 139 23.46 7.36 -20.21
N ASN A 140 22.32 7.34 -19.52
CA ASN A 140 21.42 8.48 -19.40
C ASN A 140 21.95 9.46 -18.34
N PHE A 141 21.97 10.75 -18.64
CA PHE A 141 22.22 11.79 -17.65
C PHE A 141 20.91 12.37 -17.14
N VAL A 142 20.74 12.43 -15.83
CA VAL A 142 19.55 13.01 -15.19
C VAL A 142 19.94 14.30 -14.49
N PHE A 143 19.37 15.42 -14.95
CA PHE A 143 19.59 16.73 -14.38
C PHE A 143 18.36 17.11 -13.54
N THR A 144 18.61 17.43 -12.27
CA THR A 144 17.58 17.77 -11.28
C THR A 144 17.88 19.13 -10.67
N ASP A 145 16.89 20.02 -10.67
CA ASP A 145 17.01 21.30 -9.98
C ASP A 145 16.75 21.15 -8.46
N VAL A 146 17.78 21.47 -7.68
CA VAL A 146 17.79 21.40 -6.21
C VAL A 146 17.60 22.76 -5.53
N SER A 147 17.19 23.79 -6.27
CA SER A 147 16.97 25.14 -5.74
C SER A 147 15.98 25.16 -4.58
N PHE A 148 16.30 25.88 -3.51
CA PHE A 148 15.40 26.01 -2.36
C PHE A 148 14.17 26.87 -2.68
N GLY A 149 13.02 26.60 -2.05
CA GLY A 149 11.79 27.40 -2.19
C GLY A 149 10.81 26.97 -3.29
N TYR A 150 11.19 26.02 -4.15
CA TYR A 150 10.26 25.42 -5.13
C TYR A 150 9.51 24.22 -4.56
N HIS A 151 8.23 24.08 -4.91
CA HIS A 151 7.46 22.88 -4.60
C HIS A 151 7.97 21.67 -5.39
N GLU A 152 7.91 20.48 -4.78
CA GLU A 152 8.38 19.23 -5.37
C GLU A 152 7.71 18.91 -6.71
N HIS A 153 6.44 19.27 -6.89
CA HIS A 153 5.71 19.05 -8.15
C HIS A 153 6.14 19.97 -9.29
N ASP A 154 6.66 21.16 -8.99
CA ASP A 154 7.02 22.16 -10.02
C ASP A 154 8.49 22.07 -10.45
N ARG A 155 9.29 21.25 -9.76
CA ARG A 155 10.72 21.11 -10.04
C ARG A 155 10.99 20.52 -11.43
N PRO A 156 11.82 21.17 -12.28
CA PRO A 156 12.21 20.60 -13.55
C PRO A 156 13.22 19.46 -13.35
N ILE A 157 12.93 18.31 -13.93
CA ILE A 157 13.84 17.17 -14.00
C ILE A 157 13.88 16.69 -15.44
N VAL A 158 15.08 16.69 -16.03
CA VAL A 158 15.29 16.36 -17.43
C VAL A 158 16.32 15.24 -17.57
N VAL A 159 16.10 14.40 -18.58
CA VAL A 159 16.94 13.25 -18.90
C VAL A 159 17.51 13.44 -20.30
N ARG A 160 18.82 13.34 -20.40
CA ARG A 160 19.53 13.26 -21.68
C ARG A 160 19.86 11.80 -21.96
N GLU A 161 19.31 11.29 -23.04
CA GLU A 161 19.54 9.92 -23.50
C GLU A 161 20.75 9.83 -24.45
N PRO A 162 21.39 8.65 -24.57
CA PRO A 162 22.49 8.38 -25.50
C PRO A 162 22.20 8.74 -26.96
N ASP A 163 20.94 8.72 -27.37
CA ASP A 163 20.48 9.09 -28.72
C ASP A 163 20.48 10.61 -28.96
N GLY A 164 20.95 11.41 -27.99
CA GLY A 164 20.96 12.87 -28.07
C GLY A 164 19.61 13.53 -27.78
N THR A 165 18.60 12.75 -27.38
CA THR A 165 17.26 13.27 -27.02
C THR A 165 17.28 13.84 -25.60
N LEU A 166 16.81 15.08 -25.44
CA LEU A 166 16.48 15.69 -24.15
C LEU A 166 14.99 15.60 -23.90
N ARG A 167 14.59 14.90 -22.84
CA ARG A 167 13.19 14.75 -22.43
C ARG A 167 12.99 15.09 -20.96
N THR A 168 11.74 15.31 -20.56
CA THR A 168 11.39 15.30 -19.13
C THR A 168 11.51 13.88 -18.56
N ALA A 169 11.81 13.80 -17.27
CA ALA A 169 11.86 12.52 -16.55
C ALA A 169 10.48 11.83 -16.54
N SER A 170 10.50 10.49 -16.49
CA SER A 170 9.32 9.70 -16.14
C SER A 170 8.92 9.98 -14.69
N TRP A 171 7.70 9.58 -14.30
CA TRP A 171 7.28 9.71 -12.91
C TRP A 171 8.17 8.92 -11.94
N GLU A 172 8.61 7.72 -12.32
CA GLU A 172 9.50 6.89 -11.51
C GLU A 172 10.89 7.51 -11.37
N GLU A 173 11.46 8.01 -12.47
CA GLU A 173 12.74 8.72 -12.47
C GLU A 173 12.63 9.98 -11.60
N ARG A 174 11.52 10.72 -11.71
CA ARG A 174 11.24 11.92 -10.91
C ARG A 174 11.18 11.59 -9.42
N GLU A 175 10.36 10.64 -9.01
CA GLU A 175 10.20 10.25 -7.61
C GLU A 175 11.53 9.77 -7.00
N ARG A 176 12.29 8.98 -7.77
CA ARG A 176 13.62 8.52 -7.35
C ARG A 176 14.59 9.68 -7.15
N MET A 177 14.65 10.62 -8.09
CA MET A 177 15.54 11.79 -7.98
C MET A 177 15.11 12.73 -6.86
N LEU A 178 13.81 12.97 -6.71
CA LEU A 178 13.28 13.77 -5.60
C LEU A 178 13.65 13.12 -4.27
N GLN A 179 13.47 11.82 -4.07
CA GLN A 179 13.86 11.16 -2.82
C GLN A 179 15.38 11.18 -2.58
N THR A 180 16.19 11.18 -3.64
CA THR A 180 17.66 11.23 -3.52
C THR A 180 18.14 12.59 -3.04
N TYR A 181 17.58 13.69 -3.56
CA TYR A 181 18.02 15.05 -3.23
C TYR A 181 17.19 15.72 -2.12
N LEU A 182 15.92 15.34 -2.00
CA LEU A 182 14.92 15.86 -1.05
C LEU A 182 14.29 14.67 -0.31
N ALA A 183 15.05 14.09 0.62
CA ALA A 183 14.63 12.90 1.35
C ALA A 183 13.36 13.16 2.18
N THR A 184 12.25 12.51 1.81
CA THR A 184 11.04 12.47 2.62
C THR A 184 11.17 11.39 3.68
N PRO A 185 10.92 11.68 4.97
CA PRO A 185 11.05 10.70 6.04
C PRO A 185 10.08 9.54 5.83
N GLY A 186 10.60 8.31 5.93
CA GLY A 186 9.80 7.09 5.80
C GLY A 186 9.63 6.58 4.37
N ARG A 187 9.98 7.34 3.34
CA ARG A 187 10.02 6.86 1.93
C ARG A 187 11.40 6.26 1.64
N GLU A 188 11.43 5.11 1.00
CA GLU A 188 12.65 4.43 0.56
C GLU A 188 12.87 4.63 -0.95
N ILE A 189 14.14 4.70 -1.38
CA ILE A 189 14.49 4.81 -2.81
C ILE A 189 14.23 3.48 -3.53
N GLU A 190 14.68 2.39 -2.93
CA GLU A 190 14.35 1.05 -3.39
C GLU A 190 12.97 0.65 -2.87
N LEU A 191 12.25 -0.11 -3.70
CA LEU A 191 10.92 -0.54 -3.32
C LEU A 191 11.00 -1.58 -2.18
N PRO A 192 10.29 -1.36 -1.05
CA PRO A 192 10.25 -2.34 0.02
C PRO A 192 9.67 -3.68 -0.46
N LYS A 193 10.36 -4.79 -0.15
CA LYS A 193 9.96 -6.15 -0.56
C LYS A 193 8.56 -6.55 -0.12
N MET A 194 8.03 -5.95 0.95
CA MET A 194 6.66 -6.19 1.43
C MET A 194 5.58 -5.85 0.41
N PHE A 195 5.86 -4.97 -0.57
CA PHE A 195 4.91 -4.62 -1.64
C PHE A 195 5.00 -5.55 -2.86
N THR A 196 5.94 -6.49 -2.86
CA THR A 196 6.12 -7.46 -3.94
C THR A 196 5.51 -8.81 -3.55
N GLU A 197 4.95 -9.51 -4.52
CA GLU A 197 4.50 -10.90 -4.30
C GLU A 197 5.71 -11.85 -4.23
N PRO A 198 5.67 -12.90 -3.39
CA PRO A 198 4.56 -13.35 -2.54
C PRO A 198 4.51 -12.69 -1.14
N HIS A 199 5.42 -11.77 -0.82
CA HIS A 199 5.51 -11.17 0.50
C HIS A 199 4.26 -10.37 0.86
N LEU A 200 3.70 -9.64 -0.11
CA LEU A 200 2.47 -8.90 0.11
C LEU A 200 1.35 -9.82 0.57
N THR A 201 1.06 -10.90 -0.16
CA THR A 201 0.04 -11.89 0.25
C THR A 201 0.28 -12.42 1.66
N SER A 202 1.52 -12.76 2.00
CA SER A 202 1.86 -13.22 3.37
C SER A 202 1.54 -12.19 4.45
N VAL A 203 1.76 -10.90 4.21
CA VAL A 203 1.43 -9.84 5.18
C VAL A 203 -0.09 -9.63 5.29
N LEU A 204 -0.83 -9.86 4.20
CA LEU A 204 -2.29 -9.77 4.21
C LEU A 204 -2.93 -10.95 4.95
N ASP A 205 -2.39 -12.15 4.79
CA ASP A 205 -2.86 -13.35 5.51
C ASP A 205 -2.69 -13.19 7.03
N ASP A 206 -1.65 -12.48 7.46
CA ASP A 206 -1.42 -12.08 8.86
C ASP A 206 -2.43 -11.04 9.41
N GLY A 207 -3.31 -10.48 8.59
CA GLY A 207 -4.26 -9.42 8.99
C GLY A 207 -3.61 -8.04 9.18
N LYS A 208 -2.43 -7.80 8.60
CA LYS A 208 -1.69 -6.52 8.78
C LYS A 208 -2.11 -5.47 7.75
N TYR A 209 -3.41 -5.33 7.45
CA TYR A 209 -3.90 -4.44 6.39
C TYR A 209 -3.56 -2.96 6.64
N VAL A 210 -3.81 -2.48 7.87
CA VAL A 210 -3.56 -1.07 8.25
C VAL A 210 -2.10 -0.73 8.06
N PHE A 211 -1.20 -1.64 8.45
CA PHE A 211 0.25 -1.46 8.29
C PHE A 211 0.63 -1.32 6.82
N VAL A 212 0.11 -2.17 5.93
CA VAL A 212 0.38 -2.10 4.48
C VAL A 212 -0.13 -0.78 3.90
N LEU A 213 -1.37 -0.38 4.23
CA LEU A 213 -1.98 0.84 3.71
C LEU A 213 -1.31 2.12 4.23
N ASP A 214 -0.95 2.17 5.51
CA ASP A 214 -0.18 3.27 6.09
C ASP A 214 1.21 3.35 5.43
N ARG A 215 1.88 2.21 5.23
CA ARG A 215 3.17 2.17 4.55
C ARG A 215 3.06 2.60 3.09
N ALA A 216 1.98 2.23 2.40
CA ALA A 216 1.74 2.63 1.02
C ALA A 216 1.54 4.15 0.89
N CYS A 217 0.83 4.79 1.84
CA CYS A 217 0.65 6.24 1.89
C CYS A 217 1.97 7.00 2.10
N LEU A 218 2.94 6.38 2.79
CA LEU A 218 4.28 6.97 2.98
C LEU A 218 5.18 6.73 1.77
N GLN A 219 5.10 5.54 1.17
CA GLN A 219 6.01 5.14 0.09
C GLN A 219 5.64 5.76 -1.25
N PHE A 220 4.34 5.83 -1.59
CA PHE A 220 3.89 6.15 -2.95
C PHE A 220 3.03 7.42 -3.00
N GLU A 221 2.93 8.03 -4.18
CA GLU A 221 1.92 9.06 -4.43
C GLU A 221 0.52 8.43 -4.64
N PRO A 222 -0.57 9.08 -4.19
CA PRO A 222 -1.93 8.52 -4.24
C PRO A 222 -2.47 8.27 -5.66
N ASN A 223 -1.91 8.92 -6.68
CA ASN A 223 -2.26 8.75 -8.10
C ASN A 223 -1.30 7.80 -8.85
N SER A 224 -0.30 7.24 -8.16
CA SER A 224 0.67 6.33 -8.76
C SER A 224 0.06 4.95 -9.01
N GLU A 225 0.57 4.26 -10.03
CA GLU A 225 0.13 2.90 -10.35
C GLU A 225 0.39 1.90 -9.22
N GLN A 226 1.53 2.05 -8.54
CA GLN A 226 1.92 1.18 -7.42
C GLN A 226 1.00 1.38 -6.21
N TYR A 227 0.66 2.63 -5.86
CA TYR A 227 -0.29 2.90 -4.79
C TYR A 227 -1.66 2.29 -5.08
N LEU A 228 -2.18 2.53 -6.28
CA LEU A 228 -3.49 2.00 -6.69
C LEU A 228 -3.49 0.47 -6.71
N GLY A 229 -2.46 -0.16 -7.27
CA GLY A 229 -2.38 -1.62 -7.32
C GLY A 229 -2.26 -2.26 -5.93
N VAL A 230 -1.46 -1.70 -5.02
CA VAL A 230 -1.35 -2.20 -3.63
C VAL A 230 -2.67 -2.03 -2.87
N THR A 231 -3.30 -0.86 -2.96
CA THR A 231 -4.57 -0.58 -2.26
C THR A 231 -5.70 -1.48 -2.77
N GLN A 232 -5.82 -1.65 -4.09
CA GLN A 232 -6.81 -2.53 -4.70
C GLN A 232 -6.56 -4.00 -4.38
N ARG A 233 -5.29 -4.45 -4.35
CA ARG A 233 -4.91 -5.80 -3.93
C ARG A 233 -5.33 -6.09 -2.48
N VAL A 234 -5.16 -5.12 -1.58
CA VAL A 234 -5.63 -5.19 -0.18
C VAL A 234 -7.16 -5.28 -0.13
N TYR A 235 -7.86 -4.46 -0.91
CA TYR A 235 -9.32 -4.47 -0.97
C TYR A 235 -9.87 -5.80 -1.51
N ALA A 236 -9.27 -6.34 -2.56
CA ALA A 236 -9.62 -7.66 -3.09
C ALA A 236 -9.49 -8.76 -2.02
N HIS A 237 -8.37 -8.79 -1.28
CA HIS A 237 -8.17 -9.78 -0.21
C HIS A 237 -9.15 -9.59 0.96
N LEU A 238 -9.52 -8.35 1.29
CA LEU A 238 -10.57 -8.07 2.28
C LEU A 238 -11.95 -8.55 1.82
N MET A 239 -12.27 -8.44 0.52
CA MET A 239 -13.51 -9.00 -0.01
C MET A 239 -13.52 -10.53 0.06
N GLU A 240 -12.40 -11.19 -0.27
CA GLU A 240 -12.26 -12.64 -0.21
C GLU A 240 -12.39 -13.18 1.22
N THR A 241 -11.75 -12.52 2.18
CA THR A 241 -11.74 -12.95 3.59
C THR A 241 -12.94 -12.46 4.39
N GLY A 242 -13.62 -11.40 3.94
CA GLY A 242 -14.74 -10.75 4.63
C GLY A 242 -14.34 -10.01 5.91
N LYS A 243 -13.05 -9.76 6.13
CA LYS A 243 -12.50 -9.16 7.38
C LYS A 243 -12.55 -7.62 7.39
N PHE A 244 -13.68 -7.03 7.01
CA PHE A 244 -13.83 -5.57 6.91
C PHE A 244 -13.66 -4.82 8.24
N ASP A 245 -13.90 -5.50 9.38
CA ASP A 245 -13.77 -4.89 10.71
C ASP A 245 -12.32 -4.53 11.06
N GLU A 246 -11.31 -5.12 10.41
CA GLU A 246 -9.90 -4.79 10.68
C GLU A 246 -9.53 -3.38 10.22
N LEU A 247 -10.20 -2.85 9.20
CA LEU A 247 -10.04 -1.46 8.77
C LEU A 247 -11.00 -0.51 9.50
N ARG A 248 -11.85 -0.99 10.40
CA ARG A 248 -12.82 -0.12 11.11
C ARG A 248 -12.11 0.90 12.00
N SER A 249 -12.72 2.08 12.16
CA SER A 249 -12.12 3.21 12.90
C SER A 249 -10.77 3.68 12.37
N THR A 250 -10.34 3.25 11.18
CA THR A 250 -9.11 3.72 10.54
C THR A 250 -9.43 4.74 9.45
N ARG A 251 -8.42 5.52 9.07
CA ARG A 251 -8.51 6.44 7.93
C ARG A 251 -8.76 5.75 6.58
N HIS A 252 -8.55 4.43 6.49
CA HIS A 252 -8.62 3.67 5.24
C HIS A 252 -10.00 3.07 4.98
N PHE A 253 -10.89 3.04 5.97
CA PHE A 253 -12.22 2.46 5.82
C PHE A 253 -13.07 3.18 4.77
N GLY A 254 -13.10 4.52 4.83
CA GLY A 254 -13.89 5.32 3.90
C GLY A 254 -13.43 5.21 2.44
N PRO A 255 -12.12 5.35 2.13
CA PRO A 255 -11.60 5.09 0.78
C PRO A 255 -11.95 3.69 0.26
N MET A 256 -11.89 2.65 1.10
CA MET A 256 -12.29 1.30 0.74
C MET A 256 -13.79 1.22 0.38
N CYS A 257 -14.66 1.76 1.23
CA CYS A 257 -16.11 1.77 0.95
C CYS A 257 -16.42 2.55 -0.34
N PHE A 258 -15.74 3.67 -0.54
CA PHE A 258 -15.88 4.48 -1.73
C PHE A 258 -15.41 3.74 -2.99
N TYR A 259 -14.29 3.01 -2.90
CA TYR A 259 -13.80 2.15 -3.96
C TYR A 259 -14.85 1.12 -4.39
N TYR A 260 -15.43 0.37 -3.44
CA TYR A 260 -16.46 -0.63 -3.75
C TYR A 260 -17.73 -0.02 -4.32
N ALA A 261 -18.07 1.22 -3.94
CA ALA A 261 -19.20 1.95 -4.52
C ALA A 261 -18.94 2.32 -5.98
N VAL A 262 -17.71 2.74 -6.31
CA VAL A 262 -17.30 3.07 -7.67
C VAL A 262 -17.20 1.83 -8.56
N THR A 263 -16.72 0.70 -8.05
CA THR A 263 -16.60 -0.56 -8.80
C THR A 263 -17.88 -1.38 -8.82
N HIS A 264 -18.95 -0.93 -8.15
CA HIS A 264 -20.22 -1.63 -7.99
C HIS A 264 -20.12 -3.00 -7.29
N GLN A 265 -19.15 -3.15 -6.38
CA GLN A 265 -18.88 -4.40 -5.64
C GLN A 265 -19.19 -4.24 -4.14
N CYS A 266 -20.39 -3.76 -3.82
CA CYS A 266 -20.77 -3.46 -2.43
C CYS A 266 -21.43 -4.62 -1.68
N ASP A 267 -21.88 -5.68 -2.36
CA ASP A 267 -22.72 -6.71 -1.75
C ASP A 267 -22.08 -7.39 -0.52
N PRO A 268 -20.81 -7.83 -0.57
CA PRO A 268 -20.17 -8.45 0.60
C PRO A 268 -20.06 -7.50 1.78
N LEU A 269 -19.75 -6.22 1.51
CA LEU A 269 -19.68 -5.18 2.52
C LEU A 269 -21.06 -4.95 3.17
N ILE A 270 -22.12 -4.81 2.37
CA ILE A 270 -23.48 -4.61 2.86
C ILE A 270 -23.92 -5.81 3.71
N LEU A 271 -23.65 -7.03 3.26
CA LEU A 271 -23.93 -8.25 4.03
C LEU A 271 -23.19 -8.26 5.38
N SER A 272 -21.92 -7.82 5.42
CA SER A 272 -21.17 -7.71 6.68
C SER A 272 -21.77 -6.67 7.64
N LEU A 273 -22.26 -5.54 7.10
CA LEU A 273 -22.89 -4.48 7.87
C LEU A 273 -24.28 -4.87 8.39
N LEU A 274 -25.02 -5.68 7.64
CA LEU A 274 -26.30 -6.26 8.09
C LEU A 274 -26.07 -7.30 9.19
N LYS A 275 -25.09 -8.21 9.02
CA LYS A 275 -24.73 -9.22 10.04
C LYS A 275 -24.27 -8.60 11.35
N SER A 276 -23.51 -7.50 11.28
CA SER A 276 -23.07 -6.75 12.47
C SER A 276 -24.18 -5.89 13.09
N GLY A 277 -25.37 -5.83 12.49
CA GLY A 277 -26.51 -5.04 12.98
C GLY A 277 -26.31 -3.53 12.89
N ARG A 278 -25.28 -3.07 12.15
CA ARG A 278 -24.94 -1.65 11.96
C ARG A 278 -25.77 -0.98 10.87
N LEU A 279 -26.40 -1.75 9.99
CA LEU A 279 -27.44 -1.26 9.08
C LEU A 279 -28.83 -1.66 9.60
N THR A 280 -29.76 -0.71 9.60
CA THR A 280 -31.19 -1.00 9.77
C THR A 280 -31.81 -1.46 8.46
N SER A 281 -32.95 -2.16 8.54
CA SER A 281 -33.75 -2.56 7.37
C SER A 281 -34.17 -1.39 6.47
N ASN A 282 -34.15 -0.16 6.99
CA ASN A 282 -34.50 1.07 6.27
C ASN A 282 -33.27 1.73 5.60
N GLY A 283 -32.10 1.06 5.60
CA GLY A 283 -30.87 1.58 5.03
C GLY A 283 -30.17 2.64 5.89
N THR A 284 -30.67 2.90 7.11
CA THR A 284 -30.08 3.87 8.04
C THR A 284 -28.96 3.21 8.86
N LEU A 285 -27.82 3.87 8.98
CA LEU A 285 -26.71 3.41 9.81
C LEU A 285 -27.04 3.60 11.29
N LYS A 286 -26.90 2.54 12.09
CA LYS A 286 -26.91 2.65 13.55
C LYS A 286 -25.55 3.20 13.97
N ILE A 287 -25.47 4.51 14.10
CA ILE A 287 -24.36 5.16 14.81
C ILE A 287 -24.54 4.75 16.28
N ARG A 288 -23.67 3.88 16.80
CA ARG A 288 -23.63 3.65 18.26
C ARG A 288 -23.35 5.02 18.89
N PRO A 289 -24.12 5.46 19.90
CA PRO A 289 -23.77 6.68 20.62
C PRO A 289 -22.36 6.52 21.20
N PRO A 290 -21.56 7.59 21.27
CA PRO A 290 -20.32 7.57 22.04
C PRO A 290 -20.67 7.18 23.48
N LEU A 291 -19.93 6.19 23.97
CA LEU A 291 -20.01 5.50 25.25
C LEU A 291 -20.71 6.32 26.36
N SER A 292 -21.82 5.80 26.87
CA SER A 292 -22.31 6.02 28.24
C SER A 292 -21.63 5.04 29.19
#